data_AF-A0A1G1DZJ5-F1
#
_entry.id   AF-A0A1G1DZJ5-F1
#
_cell.length_a   1.000
_cell.length_b   1.000
_cell.length_c   1.000
_cell.angle_alpha   90.00
_cell.angle_beta   90.00
_cell.angle_gamma   90.00
#
_symmetry.space_group_name_H-M   'P 1'
#
loop_
_entity.id
_entity.type
_entity.pdbx_description
1 polymer ?
#
loop_
_entity_poly.entity_id
_entity_poly.type
_entity_poly.pdbx_seq_one_letter_code
_entity_poly.pdbx_strand_id
1 'polypeptide(L)'
;MKIRISIRTFFVLFIALVSCLLLLRQVHISADSFKFKEVKRGDHINVNYDNRSGDSALSAIKDFSESVKSEYKEVEISFDARLYSVHNWQDIFQTAPSNTGIRMEIAEPAILSLVVGTKNSDGYRGFLLTDSLRLNKRYSVRVLADINKHLRVWLDGHVILDIIDPNFDYDISEIAVGSGYSRTRPFDGELTNFRIKYKLFEENKNAHLTIISIKIFLILCIGVISLLILLGINQSIREYIKVNKKKAVLALSIVLIVDVMVLTSLIIYNNAFEYKKIGSSKYANIHYDNRSNDRKLAEVKKYQESRRSDAMDMRVKFKMKAYSVSEWNNIFQTAPVNTGIRMELSKPSTLSLLIGSRDSAIFKAFDLTKILTFNEWHKVEIEIRKNNDLKIFFDNEPIVSTLIGNIDFDVSDIAIGTGFSRMRHFDGELSDFEIKYELFQKAGISTIFLLSALRMLVIFFFITISYHVIVSNLPD
;
A
#
# COMPACT_ATOMS: atom_id res chain seq x y z
N MET A 1 -49.09 -22.82 -18.00
CA MET A 1 -49.16 -21.50 -18.67
C MET A 1 -48.01 -21.38 -19.65
N LYS A 2 -48.25 -21.25 -20.97
CA LYS A 2 -47.20 -21.14 -22.02
C LYS A 2 -46.81 -19.66 -22.16
N ILE A 3 -45.58 -19.29 -21.82
CA ILE A 3 -45.07 -17.93 -22.05
C ILE A 3 -44.40 -17.92 -23.44
N ARG A 4 -44.97 -17.16 -24.38
CA ARG A 4 -44.44 -16.97 -25.74
C ARG A 4 -43.87 -15.56 -25.81
N ILE A 5 -42.55 -15.42 -25.90
CA ILE A 5 -41.91 -14.10 -26.02
C ILE A 5 -41.85 -13.73 -27.51
N SER A 6 -42.50 -12.64 -27.90
CA SER A 6 -42.46 -12.15 -29.28
C SER A 6 -41.08 -11.58 -29.61
N ILE A 7 -40.72 -11.49 -30.90
CA ILE A 7 -39.49 -10.79 -31.34
C ILE A 7 -39.43 -9.36 -30.78
N ARG A 8 -40.56 -8.66 -30.71
CA ARG A 8 -40.64 -7.33 -30.09
C ARG A 8 -40.29 -7.38 -28.60
N THR A 9 -40.79 -8.37 -27.87
CA THR A 9 -40.50 -8.57 -26.45
C THR A 9 -39.04 -8.95 -26.21
N PHE A 10 -38.42 -9.73 -27.11
CA PHE A 10 -36.98 -10.04 -27.07
C PHE A 10 -36.14 -8.77 -27.25
N PHE A 11 -36.44 -7.93 -28.25
CA PHE A 11 -35.71 -6.67 -28.45
C PHE A 11 -35.87 -5.72 -27.26
N VAL A 12 -37.05 -5.64 -26.65
CA VAL A 12 -37.28 -4.84 -25.43
C VAL A 12 -36.42 -5.36 -24.26
N LEU A 13 -36.37 -6.67 -24.04
CA LEU A 13 -35.53 -7.28 -23.00
C LEU A 13 -34.03 -7.07 -23.27
N PHE A 14 -33.60 -7.17 -24.53
CA PHE A 14 -32.21 -6.91 -24.93
C PHE A 14 -31.81 -5.46 -24.69
N ILE A 15 -32.66 -4.50 -25.06
CA ILE A 15 -32.44 -3.07 -24.79
C ILE A 15 -32.38 -2.82 -23.28
N ALA A 16 -33.26 -3.43 -22.49
CA ALA A 16 -33.23 -3.34 -21.04
C ALA A 16 -31.93 -3.91 -20.44
N LEU A 17 -31.44 -5.05 -20.94
CA LEU A 17 -30.16 -5.65 -20.53
C LEU A 17 -28.98 -4.72 -20.78
N VAL A 18 -28.87 -4.17 -22.00
CA VAL A 18 -27.82 -3.22 -22.38
C VAL A 18 -27.92 -1.95 -21.52
N SER A 19 -29.13 -1.47 -21.24
CA SER A 19 -29.36 -0.28 -20.42
C SER A 19 -28.92 -0.51 -18.96
N CYS A 20 -29.22 -1.68 -18.37
CA CYS A 20 -28.73 -2.05 -17.05
C CYS A 20 -27.20 -2.13 -16.98
N LEU A 21 -26.54 -2.65 -18.02
CA LEU A 21 -25.08 -2.72 -18.11
C LEU A 21 -24.44 -1.31 -18.19
N LEU A 22 -25.03 -0.42 -19.00
CA LEU A 22 -24.58 0.97 -19.11
C LEU A 22 -24.76 1.74 -17.79
N LEU A 23 -25.91 1.56 -17.13
CA LEU A 23 -26.17 2.15 -15.82
C LEU A 23 -25.22 1.61 -14.75
N LEU A 24 -24.91 0.31 -14.77
CA LEU A 24 -23.96 -0.29 -13.82
C LEU A 24 -22.56 0.31 -13.99
N ARG A 25 -22.11 0.50 -15.24
CA ARG A 25 -20.85 1.18 -15.56
C ARG A 25 -20.86 2.63 -15.06
N GLN A 26 -21.95 3.37 -15.32
CA GLN A 26 -22.06 4.77 -14.88
C GLN A 26 -22.04 4.89 -13.36
N VAL A 27 -22.80 4.04 -12.64
CA VAL A 27 -22.81 3.99 -11.17
C VAL A 27 -21.44 3.63 -10.62
N HIS A 28 -20.68 2.76 -11.30
CA HIS A 28 -19.31 2.44 -10.91
C HIS A 28 -18.37 3.65 -11.03
N ILE A 29 -18.43 4.39 -12.13
CA ILE A 29 -17.62 5.59 -12.36
C ILE A 29 -17.98 6.70 -11.37
N SER A 30 -19.27 6.92 -11.12
CA SER A 30 -19.73 7.99 -10.23
C SER A 30 -19.54 7.66 -8.75
N ALA A 31 -19.31 6.40 -8.38
CA ALA A 31 -19.28 5.98 -6.97
C ALA A 31 -18.24 6.73 -6.13
N ASP A 32 -17.07 7.01 -6.71
CA ASP A 32 -15.98 7.69 -5.99
C ASP A 32 -16.34 9.15 -5.67
N SER A 33 -17.11 9.81 -6.54
CA SER A 33 -17.55 11.19 -6.35
C SER A 33 -18.58 11.37 -5.22
N PHE A 34 -19.28 10.29 -4.83
CA PHE A 34 -20.27 10.30 -3.75
C PHE A 34 -19.75 9.67 -2.46
N LYS A 35 -18.55 9.07 -2.48
CA LYS A 35 -17.97 8.40 -1.31
C LYS A 35 -17.68 9.38 -0.18
N PHE A 36 -17.29 10.61 -0.52
CA PHE A 36 -16.87 11.62 0.42
C PHE A 36 -17.76 12.86 0.33
N LYS A 37 -18.12 13.41 1.49
CA LYS A 37 -18.83 14.68 1.62
C LYS A 37 -17.87 15.70 2.24
N GLU A 38 -17.66 16.84 1.57
CA GLU A 38 -16.92 17.96 2.16
C GLU A 38 -17.70 18.48 3.38
N VAL A 39 -17.03 18.53 4.53
CA VAL A 39 -17.61 19.03 5.79
C VAL A 39 -17.04 20.37 6.21
N LYS A 40 -15.82 20.69 5.77
CA LYS A 40 -15.14 21.95 6.11
C LYS A 40 -14.09 22.29 5.07
N ARG A 41 -13.86 23.58 4.88
CA ARG A 41 -12.77 24.14 4.08
C ARG A 41 -12.11 25.28 4.84
N GLY A 42 -10.79 25.37 4.74
CA GLY A 42 -10.01 26.48 5.26
C GLY A 42 -8.99 26.98 4.25
N ASP A 43 -8.69 28.28 4.35
CA ASP A 43 -7.76 28.98 3.47
C ASP A 43 -7.06 30.09 4.27
N HIS A 44 -5.74 29.96 4.43
CA HIS A 44 -4.90 31.00 5.02
C HIS A 44 -3.87 31.40 3.96
N ILE A 45 -3.94 32.66 3.53
CA ILE A 45 -3.15 33.20 2.41
C ILE A 45 -2.27 34.36 2.86
N ASN A 46 -1.15 34.54 2.17
CA ASN A 46 -0.23 35.66 2.35
C ASN A 46 0.25 35.81 3.80
N VAL A 47 0.45 34.69 4.47
CA VAL A 47 1.06 34.65 5.80
C VAL A 47 2.55 34.87 5.61
N ASN A 48 3.10 35.92 6.20
CA ASN A 48 4.53 36.25 6.11
C ASN A 48 5.19 36.12 7.47
N TYR A 49 6.45 35.71 7.47
CA TYR A 49 7.28 35.56 8.66
C TYR A 49 8.71 35.96 8.35
N ASP A 50 9.36 36.73 9.21
CA ASP A 50 10.81 36.98 9.15
C ASP A 50 11.36 37.17 10.56
N ASN A 51 12.11 36.18 11.04
CA ASN A 51 12.66 36.16 12.39
C ASN A 51 13.61 37.33 12.70
N ARG A 52 14.20 37.95 11.67
CA ARG A 52 15.15 39.06 11.80
C ARG A 52 14.52 40.42 11.46
N SER A 53 13.23 40.45 11.16
CA SER A 53 12.54 41.71 10.93
C SER A 53 12.42 42.53 12.21
N GLY A 54 12.65 43.84 12.09
CA GLY A 54 12.38 44.80 13.17
C GLY A 54 10.87 45.02 13.40
N ASP A 55 10.01 44.56 12.50
CA ASP A 55 8.56 44.57 12.66
C ASP A 55 8.12 43.33 13.45
N SER A 56 7.58 43.55 14.66
CA SER A 56 7.09 42.50 15.54
C SER A 56 5.95 41.68 14.93
N ALA A 57 5.16 42.29 14.03
CA ALA A 57 4.11 41.59 13.32
C ALA A 57 4.67 40.63 12.26
N LEU A 58 5.89 40.85 11.75
CA LEU A 58 6.54 39.92 10.81
C LEU A 58 7.39 38.87 11.53
N SER A 59 8.03 39.20 12.65
CA SER A 59 8.86 38.25 13.41
C SER A 59 8.09 37.33 14.35
N ALA A 60 6.83 37.68 14.69
CA ALA A 60 5.98 36.80 15.50
C ALA A 60 5.58 35.53 14.73
N ILE A 61 5.58 34.39 15.43
CA ILE A 61 5.05 33.12 14.93
C ILE A 61 3.55 33.26 14.67
N LYS A 62 3.04 32.58 13.64
CA LYS A 62 1.63 32.64 13.23
C LYS A 62 0.93 31.34 13.58
N ASP A 63 -0.22 31.46 14.25
CA ASP A 63 -1.00 30.31 14.68
C ASP A 63 -2.43 30.36 14.16
N PHE A 64 -2.95 29.20 13.76
CA PHE A 64 -4.33 28.98 13.33
C PHE A 64 -4.84 27.67 13.94
N SER A 65 -6.15 27.56 14.14
CA SER A 65 -6.77 26.33 14.63
C SER A 65 -7.91 25.87 13.74
N GLU A 66 -8.05 24.56 13.62
CA GLU A 66 -9.18 23.88 12.99
C GLU A 66 -9.80 22.91 14.00
N SER A 67 -11.06 23.14 14.33
CA SER A 67 -11.78 22.36 15.35
C SER A 67 -12.43 21.11 14.80
N VAL A 68 -12.64 21.02 13.48
CA VAL A 68 -13.24 19.87 12.81
C VAL A 68 -12.16 18.81 12.57
N LYS A 69 -12.35 17.63 13.16
CA LYS A 69 -11.51 16.46 12.88
C LYS A 69 -12.07 15.68 11.71
N SER A 70 -11.18 15.19 10.86
CA SER A 70 -11.54 14.34 9.73
C SER A 70 -10.39 13.40 9.37
N GLU A 71 -10.74 12.16 9.03
CA GLU A 71 -9.81 11.13 8.55
C GLU A 71 -9.40 11.35 7.08
N TYR A 72 -10.29 11.96 6.28
CA TYR A 72 -10.15 12.17 4.85
C TYR A 72 -9.99 13.67 4.57
N LYS A 73 -8.84 14.05 4.04
CA LYS A 73 -8.48 15.46 3.90
C LYS A 73 -7.57 15.70 2.72
N GLU A 74 -7.72 16.88 2.14
CA GLU A 74 -6.82 17.43 1.13
C GLU A 74 -6.13 18.65 1.74
N VAL A 75 -4.81 18.75 1.57
CA VAL A 75 -4.01 19.87 2.05
C VAL A 75 -3.04 20.29 0.96
N GLU A 76 -3.00 21.59 0.68
CA GLU A 76 -2.02 22.23 -0.19
C GLU A 76 -1.31 23.34 0.59
N ILE A 77 0.00 23.26 0.70
CA ILE A 77 0.86 24.25 1.38
C ILE A 77 1.85 24.78 0.35
N SER A 78 2.01 26.10 0.25
CA SER A 78 3.00 26.70 -0.63
C SER A 78 3.61 27.96 -0.01
N PHE A 79 4.90 28.16 -0.18
CA PHE A 79 5.61 29.35 0.32
C PHE A 79 6.96 29.52 -0.37
N ASP A 80 7.52 30.72 -0.27
CA ASP A 80 8.91 30.98 -0.61
C ASP A 80 9.71 31.19 0.68
N ALA A 81 10.81 30.45 0.84
CA ALA A 81 11.67 30.49 2.03
C ALA A 81 13.07 31.01 1.71
N ARG A 82 13.61 31.85 2.58
CA ARG A 82 15.01 32.26 2.59
C ARG A 82 15.59 31.98 3.98
N LEU A 83 16.62 31.15 4.02
CA LEU A 83 17.25 30.67 5.25
C LEU A 83 18.42 31.57 5.65
N TYR A 84 18.46 32.06 6.89
CA TYR A 84 19.56 32.92 7.33
C TYR A 84 20.67 32.16 8.04
N SER A 85 20.32 31.22 8.91
CA SER A 85 21.27 30.30 9.55
C SER A 85 20.60 28.95 9.83
N VAL A 86 21.41 27.92 10.01
CA VAL A 86 20.96 26.59 10.45
C VAL A 86 21.64 26.31 11.77
N HIS A 87 20.84 26.00 12.78
CA HIS A 87 21.32 25.61 14.09
C HIS A 87 20.23 24.83 14.79
N ASN A 88 20.59 23.74 15.45
CA ASN A 88 19.60 22.82 16.00
C ASN A 88 18.58 22.39 14.90
N TRP A 89 17.55 21.65 15.30
CA TRP A 89 16.45 21.42 14.39
C TRP A 89 15.49 22.61 14.46
N GLN A 90 15.13 23.20 13.33
CA GLN A 90 14.25 24.37 13.24
C GLN A 90 13.00 24.03 12.44
N ASP A 91 11.85 24.51 12.89
CA ASP A 91 10.57 24.16 12.27
C ASP A 91 10.06 25.31 11.41
N ILE A 92 9.85 25.06 10.11
CA ILE A 92 9.32 26.05 9.17
C ILE A 92 7.82 26.23 9.39
N PHE A 93 7.09 25.12 9.46
CA PHE A 93 5.68 25.08 9.81
C PHE A 93 5.31 23.72 10.38
N GLN A 94 4.18 23.65 11.07
CA GLN A 94 3.61 22.42 11.62
C GLN A 94 2.09 22.51 11.65
N THR A 95 1.35 21.46 11.26
CA THR A 95 -0.14 21.50 11.17
C THR A 95 -0.88 20.84 12.33
N ALA A 96 -0.18 20.21 13.27
CA ALA A 96 -0.78 19.73 14.53
C ALA A 96 0.29 19.56 15.61
N PRO A 97 -0.07 19.51 16.92
CA PRO A 97 0.89 19.29 17.99
C PRO A 97 1.61 17.94 17.84
N SER A 98 2.86 17.85 18.29
CA SER A 98 3.69 16.64 18.14
C SER A 98 3.89 16.22 16.68
N ASN A 99 4.33 14.99 16.41
CA ASN A 99 4.58 14.52 15.04
C ASN A 99 3.32 14.02 14.31
N THR A 100 2.11 14.34 14.79
CA THR A 100 0.86 13.83 14.22
C THR A 100 0.38 14.64 13.01
N GLY A 101 0.93 15.82 12.76
CA GLY A 101 0.59 16.67 11.61
C GLY A 101 1.54 16.51 10.43
N ILE A 102 1.51 17.48 9.53
CA ILE A 102 2.57 17.74 8.55
C ILE A 102 3.49 18.80 9.15
N ARG A 103 4.78 18.49 9.28
CA ARG A 103 5.82 19.42 9.72
C ARG A 103 6.93 19.47 8.70
N MET A 104 7.37 20.68 8.36
CA MET A 104 8.60 20.86 7.60
C MET A 104 9.66 21.45 8.50
N GLU A 105 10.84 20.83 8.52
CA GLU A 105 11.93 21.20 9.40
C GLU A 105 13.25 21.27 8.64
N ILE A 106 14.18 22.06 9.17
CA ILE A 106 15.54 22.17 8.69
C ILE A 106 16.54 21.84 9.80
N ALA A 107 17.58 21.10 9.46
CA ALA A 107 18.62 20.67 10.38
C ALA A 107 20.02 20.84 9.78
N GLU A 108 21.05 20.80 10.61
CA GLU A 108 22.44 20.86 10.14
C GLU A 108 22.78 19.69 9.21
N PRO A 109 23.56 19.91 8.12
CA PRO A 109 24.17 21.18 7.72
C PRO A 109 23.26 22.15 6.93
N ALA A 110 22.17 21.67 6.33
CA ALA A 110 21.08 22.44 5.71
C ALA A 110 20.03 21.46 5.13
N ILE A 111 19.74 20.42 5.91
CA ILE A 111 18.86 19.31 5.54
C ILE A 111 17.41 19.76 5.68
N LEU A 112 16.72 19.92 4.56
CA LEU A 112 15.27 20.11 4.53
C LEU A 112 14.58 18.76 4.62
N SER A 113 13.69 18.61 5.59
CA SER A 113 12.90 17.39 5.78
C SER A 113 11.42 17.68 5.95
N LEU A 114 10.59 16.73 5.53
CA LEU A 114 9.15 16.72 5.75
C LEU A 114 8.78 15.55 6.66
N VAL A 115 8.07 15.84 7.74
CA VAL A 115 7.53 14.85 8.67
C VAL A 115 6.02 14.82 8.50
N VAL A 116 5.44 13.63 8.34
CA VAL A 116 4.01 13.44 8.13
C VAL A 116 3.48 12.42 9.13
N GLY A 117 2.42 12.75 9.86
CA GLY A 117 1.74 11.83 10.77
C GLY A 117 1.24 10.56 10.08
N THR A 118 1.38 9.43 10.76
CA THR A 118 0.97 8.12 10.24
C THR A 118 0.29 7.26 11.30
N LYS A 119 -0.47 6.25 10.86
CA LYS A 119 -1.01 5.19 11.73
C LYS A 119 0.03 4.14 12.15
N ASN A 120 1.30 4.28 11.74
CA ASN A 120 2.36 3.34 12.10
C ASN A 120 2.72 3.49 13.59
N SER A 121 3.47 2.52 14.14
CA SER A 121 3.89 2.51 15.55
C SER A 121 4.60 3.78 16.01
N ASP A 122 5.35 4.42 15.12
CA ASP A 122 6.11 5.63 15.42
C ASP A 122 5.23 6.89 15.42
N GLY A 123 4.02 6.79 14.86
CA GLY A 123 3.07 7.90 14.73
C GLY A 123 3.39 8.90 13.62
N TYR A 124 4.52 8.74 12.91
CA TYR A 124 4.95 9.63 11.82
C TYR A 124 5.95 8.97 10.87
N ARG A 125 6.19 9.61 9.72
CA ARG A 125 7.23 9.27 8.74
C ARG A 125 7.97 10.53 8.31
N GLY A 126 9.31 10.48 8.34
CA GLY A 126 10.18 11.55 7.88
C GLY A 126 10.72 11.31 6.47
N PHE A 127 10.82 12.38 5.68
CA PHE A 127 11.34 12.38 4.32
C PHE A 127 12.46 13.42 4.20
N LEU A 128 13.64 12.99 3.79
CA LEU A 128 14.71 13.90 3.36
C LEU A 128 14.32 14.50 2.01
N LEU A 129 14.12 15.81 1.95
CA LEU A 129 13.75 16.53 0.73
C LEU A 129 15.00 16.99 -0.04
N THR A 130 15.97 17.58 0.66
CA THR A 130 17.28 17.93 0.11
C THR A 130 18.26 18.24 1.25
N ASP A 131 19.56 18.12 0.98
CA ASP A 131 20.67 18.50 1.85
C ASP A 131 21.53 19.62 1.24
N SER A 132 21.04 20.25 0.17
CA SER A 132 21.81 21.16 -0.68
C SER A 132 21.38 22.63 -0.59
N LEU A 133 20.55 22.97 0.40
CA LEU A 133 20.12 24.36 0.60
C LEU A 133 21.32 25.25 0.94
N ARG A 134 21.29 26.45 0.38
CA ARG A 134 22.27 27.52 0.61
C ARG A 134 21.64 28.64 1.39
N LEU A 135 22.36 29.13 2.39
CA LEU A 135 21.97 30.32 3.16
C LEU A 135 21.76 31.52 2.24
N ASN A 136 20.82 32.38 2.61
CA ASN A 136 20.43 33.61 1.94
C ASN A 136 19.93 33.46 0.49
N LYS A 137 19.81 32.23 -0.02
CA LYS A 137 19.12 31.94 -1.27
C LYS A 137 17.63 31.70 -0.99
N ARG A 138 16.77 32.21 -1.87
CA ARG A 138 15.32 31.98 -1.85
C ARG A 138 14.98 30.68 -2.58
N TYR A 139 14.08 29.90 -2.00
CA TYR A 139 13.56 28.64 -2.54
C TYR A 139 12.04 28.66 -2.52
N SER A 140 11.40 28.11 -3.55
CA SER A 140 9.96 27.95 -3.60
C SER A 140 9.57 26.51 -3.25
N VAL A 141 8.65 26.33 -2.30
CA VAL A 141 8.21 25.02 -1.83
C VAL A 141 6.71 24.88 -2.02
N ARG A 142 6.28 23.71 -2.49
CA ARG A 142 4.87 23.32 -2.53
C ARG A 142 4.71 21.90 -2.01
N VAL A 143 3.72 21.67 -1.17
CA VAL A 143 3.32 20.36 -0.65
C VAL A 143 1.86 20.15 -1.00
N LEU A 144 1.53 19.00 -1.57
CA LEU A 144 0.17 18.56 -1.84
C LEU A 144 -0.03 17.19 -1.23
N ALA A 145 -0.98 17.06 -0.31
CA ALA A 145 -1.47 15.80 0.20
C ALA A 145 -2.95 15.67 -0.19
N ASP A 146 -3.31 14.66 -0.98
CA ASP A 146 -4.69 14.49 -1.44
C ASP A 146 -5.51 13.50 -0.60
N ILE A 147 -6.81 13.40 -0.93
CA ILE A 147 -7.76 12.52 -0.25
C ILE A 147 -7.41 11.03 -0.39
N ASN A 148 -6.63 10.66 -1.40
CA ASN A 148 -6.16 9.30 -1.67
C ASN A 148 -4.84 8.98 -0.96
N LYS A 149 -4.38 9.84 -0.05
CA LYS A 149 -3.11 9.72 0.66
C LYS A 149 -1.90 9.78 -0.29
N HIS A 150 -2.05 10.50 -1.40
CA HIS A 150 -0.95 10.84 -2.30
C HIS A 150 -0.27 12.12 -1.82
N LEU A 151 1.01 12.03 -1.49
CA LEU A 151 1.86 13.15 -1.10
C LEU A 151 2.82 13.50 -2.23
N ARG A 152 2.79 14.76 -2.66
CA ARG A 152 3.75 15.34 -3.61
C ARG A 152 4.38 16.60 -3.05
N VAL A 153 5.69 16.74 -3.26
CA VAL A 153 6.46 17.91 -2.84
C VAL A 153 7.26 18.44 -4.01
N TRP A 154 7.21 19.75 -4.20
CA TRP A 154 8.02 20.47 -5.16
C TRP A 154 8.99 21.40 -4.45
N LEU A 155 10.21 21.47 -4.97
CA LEU A 155 11.23 22.47 -4.61
C LEU A 155 11.69 23.16 -5.89
N ASP A 156 11.59 24.49 -5.93
CA ASP A 156 11.88 25.32 -7.11
C ASP A 156 11.15 24.83 -8.39
N GLY A 157 9.92 24.35 -8.22
CA GLY A 157 9.08 23.84 -9.31
C GLY A 157 9.37 22.39 -9.74
N HIS A 158 10.39 21.74 -9.19
CA HIS A 158 10.72 20.34 -9.48
C HIS A 158 10.11 19.40 -8.44
N VAL A 159 9.48 18.31 -8.88
CA VAL A 159 8.98 17.25 -7.98
C VAL A 159 10.17 16.56 -7.33
N ILE A 160 10.25 16.60 -6.00
CA ILE A 160 11.30 15.95 -5.20
C ILE A 160 10.78 14.80 -4.33
N LEU A 161 9.46 14.71 -4.14
CA LEU A 161 8.79 13.60 -3.49
C LEU A 161 7.45 13.35 -4.19
N ASP A 162 7.16 12.08 -4.48
CA ASP A 162 5.90 11.61 -5.06
C ASP A 162 5.63 10.21 -4.53
N ILE A 163 4.73 10.10 -3.54
CA ILE A 163 4.47 8.84 -2.83
C ILE A 163 3.01 8.70 -2.44
N ILE A 164 2.46 7.50 -2.61
CA ILE A 164 1.16 7.12 -2.08
C ILE A 164 1.42 6.21 -0.89
N ASP A 165 0.98 6.62 0.31
CA ASP A 165 1.12 5.83 1.53
C ASP A 165 -0.25 5.73 2.24
N PRO A 166 -0.91 4.56 2.24
CA PRO A 166 -2.21 4.39 2.88
C PRO A 166 -2.17 4.60 4.41
N ASN A 167 -0.97 4.59 5.02
CA ASN A 167 -0.81 4.80 6.44
C ASN A 167 -0.72 6.28 6.83
N PHE A 168 -0.70 7.23 5.87
CA PHE A 168 -0.74 8.66 6.19
C PHE A 168 -2.03 9.03 6.94
N ASP A 169 -1.86 9.64 8.10
CA ASP A 169 -2.93 10.08 8.98
C ASP A 169 -2.54 11.35 9.72
N TYR A 170 -2.22 12.37 8.93
CA TYR A 170 -1.74 13.65 9.41
C TYR A 170 -2.89 14.53 9.91
N ASP A 171 -2.76 15.20 11.05
CA ASP A 171 -3.73 16.16 11.59
C ASP A 171 -3.45 17.60 11.10
N ILE A 172 -4.50 18.43 11.06
CA ILE A 172 -4.44 19.86 10.69
C ILE A 172 -5.03 20.78 11.76
N SER A 173 -5.24 20.26 12.96
CA SER A 173 -5.94 20.92 14.06
C SER A 173 -5.28 22.22 14.54
N GLU A 174 -3.95 22.34 14.46
CA GLU A 174 -3.21 23.52 14.92
C GLU A 174 -2.03 23.83 14.01
N ILE A 175 -2.16 24.91 13.25
CA ILE A 175 -1.17 25.30 12.23
C ILE A 175 -0.29 26.40 12.81
N ALA A 176 1.01 26.13 12.96
CA ALA A 176 2.05 27.08 13.32
C ALA A 176 2.95 27.36 12.09
N VAL A 177 3.33 28.63 11.87
CA VAL A 177 4.23 29.07 10.79
C VAL A 177 5.34 29.95 11.35
N GLY A 178 6.59 29.64 11.01
CA GLY A 178 7.81 30.25 11.57
C GLY A 178 8.36 29.52 12.79
N SER A 179 7.69 28.45 13.24
CA SER A 179 8.11 27.53 14.29
C SER A 179 7.19 26.31 14.29
N GLY A 180 7.53 25.30 15.08
CA GLY A 180 6.63 24.25 15.53
C GLY A 180 5.97 24.62 16.85
N TYR A 181 5.26 23.64 17.43
CA TYR A 181 4.55 23.84 18.70
C TYR A 181 5.50 24.02 19.89
N SER A 182 6.62 23.29 19.90
CA SER A 182 7.72 23.59 20.81
C SER A 182 8.41 24.86 20.30
N ARG A 183 8.02 26.02 20.82
CA ARG A 183 8.58 27.35 20.50
C ARG A 183 10.09 27.49 20.74
N THR A 184 10.73 26.42 21.21
CA THR A 184 12.16 26.29 21.43
C THR A 184 12.94 26.08 20.13
N ARG A 185 12.26 25.83 19.01
CA ARG A 185 12.85 25.54 17.68
C ARG A 185 12.36 26.51 16.57
N PRO A 186 12.47 27.83 16.75
CA PRO A 186 12.01 28.79 15.75
C PRO A 186 12.83 28.69 14.46
N PHE A 187 12.20 29.01 13.34
CA PHE A 187 12.86 29.08 12.05
C PHE A 187 13.71 30.37 11.95
N ASP A 188 15.02 30.26 11.75
CA ASP A 188 15.86 31.44 11.47
C ASP A 188 15.91 31.73 9.97
N GLY A 189 14.82 32.34 9.49
CA GLY A 189 14.67 32.70 8.09
C GLY A 189 13.48 33.62 7.84
N GLU A 190 13.21 33.82 6.56
CA GLU A 190 12.08 34.55 6.00
C GLU A 190 11.18 33.58 5.23
N LEU A 191 9.88 33.66 5.47
CA LEU A 191 8.81 33.03 4.70
C LEU A 191 7.95 34.12 4.09
N THR A 192 7.78 34.06 2.77
CA THR A 192 6.90 34.94 2.01
C THR A 192 5.87 34.14 1.24
N ASN A 193 4.70 34.75 1.02
CA ASN A 193 3.59 34.14 0.28
C ASN A 193 3.14 32.79 0.87
N PHE A 194 3.30 32.57 2.18
CA PHE A 194 2.86 31.32 2.77
C PHE A 194 1.34 31.20 2.63
N ARG A 195 0.93 30.06 2.12
CA ARG A 195 -0.46 29.68 1.89
C ARG A 195 -0.68 28.25 2.33
N ILE A 196 -1.75 28.02 3.06
CA ILE A 196 -2.28 26.69 3.34
C ILE A 196 -3.77 26.66 3.00
N LYS A 197 -4.14 25.72 2.13
CA LYS A 197 -5.52 25.42 1.74
C LYS A 197 -5.84 24.00 2.13
N TYR A 198 -7.00 23.79 2.73
CA TYR A 198 -7.43 22.44 3.06
C TYR A 198 -8.92 22.22 2.89
N LYS A 199 -9.28 20.97 2.65
CA LYS A 199 -10.65 20.47 2.68
C LYS A 199 -10.70 19.24 3.55
N LEU A 200 -11.74 19.16 4.38
CA LEU A 200 -12.02 18.03 5.25
C LEU A 200 -13.27 17.32 4.76
N PHE A 201 -13.24 16.01 4.80
CA PHE A 201 -14.30 15.16 4.29
C PHE A 201 -14.76 14.14 5.32
N GLU A 202 -16.01 13.73 5.22
CA GLU A 202 -16.53 12.56 5.91
C GLU A 202 -16.98 11.52 4.89
N GLU A 203 -16.86 10.25 5.27
CA GLU A 203 -17.40 9.17 4.44
C GLU A 203 -18.93 9.22 4.47
N ASN A 204 -19.53 9.33 3.28
CA ASN A 204 -20.98 9.31 3.15
C ASN A 204 -21.47 7.85 3.14
N LYS A 205 -21.56 7.26 4.34
CA LYS A 205 -22.00 5.87 4.54
C LYS A 205 -23.33 5.57 3.86
N ASN A 206 -24.27 6.52 3.89
CA ASN A 206 -25.57 6.36 3.25
C ASN A 206 -25.44 6.31 1.73
N ALA A 207 -24.70 7.23 1.10
CA ALA A 207 -24.47 7.19 -0.34
C ALA A 207 -23.73 5.92 -0.77
N HIS A 208 -22.73 5.48 0.01
CA HIS A 208 -22.01 4.23 -0.24
C HIS A 208 -22.96 3.02 -0.20
N LEU A 209 -23.82 2.93 0.82
CA LEU A 209 -24.84 1.88 0.92
C LEU A 209 -25.86 1.96 -0.22
N THR A 210 -26.31 3.16 -0.60
CA THR A 210 -27.21 3.36 -1.74
C THR A 210 -26.57 2.90 -3.05
N ILE A 211 -25.30 3.22 -3.28
CA ILE A 211 -24.55 2.77 -4.47
C ILE A 211 -24.42 1.25 -4.51
N ILE A 212 -24.10 0.62 -3.37
CA ILE A 212 -24.05 -0.84 -3.27
C ILE A 212 -25.41 -1.44 -3.59
N SER A 213 -26.48 -0.91 -3.00
CA SER A 213 -27.86 -1.37 -3.24
C SER A 213 -28.25 -1.25 -4.71
N ILE A 214 -27.90 -0.14 -5.38
CA ILE A 214 -28.14 0.05 -6.82
C ILE A 214 -27.35 -0.98 -7.64
N LYS A 215 -26.08 -1.24 -7.31
CA LYS A 215 -25.26 -2.25 -8.00
C LYS A 215 -25.88 -3.65 -7.87
N ILE A 216 -26.30 -4.03 -6.66
CA ILE A 216 -26.96 -5.32 -6.41
C ILE A 216 -28.26 -5.42 -7.21
N PHE A 217 -29.09 -4.37 -7.17
CA PHE A 217 -30.34 -4.32 -7.91
C PHE A 217 -30.12 -4.48 -9.43
N LEU A 218 -29.15 -3.76 -10.01
CA LEU A 218 -28.83 -3.87 -11.43
C LEU A 218 -28.34 -5.27 -11.82
N ILE A 219 -27.53 -5.92 -10.97
CA ILE A 219 -27.09 -7.31 -11.19
C ILE A 219 -28.28 -8.27 -11.16
N LEU A 220 -29.22 -8.09 -10.22
CA LEU A 220 -30.44 -8.88 -10.16
C LEU A 220 -31.31 -8.68 -11.41
N CYS A 221 -31.48 -7.44 -11.88
CA CYS A 221 -32.19 -7.14 -13.12
C CYS A 221 -31.53 -7.82 -14.33
N ILE A 222 -30.20 -7.76 -14.45
CA ILE A 222 -29.45 -8.45 -15.51
C ILE A 222 -29.72 -9.96 -15.47
N GLY A 223 -29.68 -10.57 -14.29
CA GLY A 223 -29.97 -11.99 -14.10
C GLY A 223 -31.40 -12.36 -14.51
N VAL A 224 -32.40 -11.61 -14.06
CA VAL A 224 -33.82 -11.84 -14.38
C VAL A 224 -34.09 -11.64 -15.87
N ILE A 225 -33.58 -10.56 -16.48
CA ILE A 225 -33.75 -10.29 -17.91
C ILE A 225 -33.11 -11.40 -18.74
N SER A 226 -31.91 -11.84 -18.38
CA SER A 226 -31.23 -12.96 -19.04
C SER A 226 -32.04 -14.24 -18.94
N LEU A 227 -32.59 -14.54 -17.76
CA LEU A 227 -33.48 -15.69 -17.55
C LEU A 227 -34.75 -15.59 -18.39
N LEU A 228 -35.39 -14.42 -18.47
CA LEU A 228 -36.58 -14.20 -19.29
C LEU A 228 -36.29 -14.39 -20.77
N ILE A 229 -35.16 -13.87 -21.26
CA ILE A 229 -34.70 -14.09 -22.65
C ILE A 229 -34.53 -15.59 -22.90
N LEU A 230 -33.87 -16.31 -22.00
CA LEU A 230 -33.63 -17.75 -22.09
C LEU A 230 -34.94 -18.56 -22.08
N LEU A 231 -35.88 -18.22 -21.19
CA LEU A 231 -37.20 -18.84 -21.12
C LEU A 231 -38.09 -18.52 -22.33
N GLY A 232 -37.84 -17.42 -23.02
CA GLY A 232 -38.57 -17.01 -24.23
C GLY A 232 -38.20 -17.75 -25.51
N ILE A 233 -36.97 -18.25 -25.61
CA ILE A 233 -36.44 -18.97 -26.78
C ILE A 233 -37.00 -20.42 -26.87
N ASN A 234 -37.84 -20.81 -25.91
CA ASN A 234 -38.16 -22.18 -25.53
C ASN A 234 -39.10 -22.96 -26.49
N GLN A 235 -39.71 -22.36 -27.52
CA GLN A 235 -40.59 -23.12 -28.42
C GLN A 235 -39.84 -23.90 -29.50
N SER A 236 -38.90 -23.26 -30.19
CA SER A 236 -38.10 -23.89 -31.25
C SER A 236 -37.13 -24.93 -30.69
N ILE A 237 -36.60 -24.68 -29.48
CA ILE A 237 -35.71 -25.61 -28.78
C ILE A 237 -36.49 -26.81 -28.22
N ARG A 238 -37.70 -26.63 -27.68
CA ARG A 238 -38.53 -27.76 -27.18
C ARG A 238 -38.93 -28.75 -28.27
N GLU A 239 -39.36 -28.28 -29.44
CA GLU A 239 -39.71 -29.19 -30.54
C GLU A 239 -38.49 -29.97 -31.04
N TYR A 240 -37.34 -29.31 -31.14
CA TYR A 240 -36.08 -29.95 -31.50
C TYR A 240 -35.66 -31.02 -30.47
N ILE A 241 -35.79 -30.75 -29.17
CA ILE A 241 -35.49 -31.71 -28.08
C ILE A 241 -36.46 -32.89 -28.10
N LYS A 242 -37.76 -32.67 -28.41
CA LYS A 242 -38.78 -33.72 -28.47
C LYS A 242 -38.48 -34.77 -29.55
N VAL A 243 -37.98 -34.32 -30.70
CA VAL A 243 -37.63 -35.18 -31.85
C VAL A 243 -36.27 -35.87 -31.64
N ASN A 244 -35.32 -35.22 -30.97
CA ASN A 244 -33.94 -35.70 -30.83
C ASN A 244 -33.56 -36.03 -29.37
N LYS A 245 -34.42 -36.74 -28.63
CA LYS A 245 -34.24 -37.05 -27.19
C LYS A 245 -32.83 -37.52 -26.81
N LYS A 246 -32.23 -38.46 -27.57
CA LYS A 246 -30.87 -38.96 -27.29
C LYS A 246 -29.78 -37.91 -27.50
N LYS A 247 -29.89 -37.07 -28.55
CA LYS A 247 -28.93 -35.99 -28.83
C LYS A 247 -29.08 -34.85 -27.82
N ALA A 248 -30.30 -34.59 -27.35
CA ALA A 248 -30.57 -33.60 -26.32
C ALA A 248 -30.01 -34.00 -24.96
N VAL A 249 -30.19 -35.27 -24.54
CA VAL A 249 -29.57 -35.81 -23.32
C VAL A 249 -28.04 -35.76 -23.43
N LEU A 250 -27.48 -36.19 -24.57
CA LEU A 250 -26.04 -36.14 -24.81
C LEU A 250 -25.50 -34.70 -24.77
N ALA A 251 -26.18 -33.73 -25.39
CA ALA A 251 -25.80 -32.33 -25.34
C ALA A 251 -25.87 -31.76 -23.91
N LEU A 252 -26.90 -32.12 -23.14
CA LEU A 252 -27.04 -31.70 -21.74
C LEU A 252 -25.92 -32.31 -20.88
N SER A 253 -25.57 -33.58 -21.10
CA SER A 253 -24.47 -34.26 -20.41
C SER A 253 -23.12 -33.66 -20.76
N ILE A 254 -22.89 -33.30 -22.03
CA ILE A 254 -21.65 -32.61 -22.46
C ILE A 254 -21.56 -31.23 -21.82
N VAL A 255 -22.66 -30.47 -21.78
CA VAL A 255 -22.70 -29.17 -21.10
C VAL A 255 -22.41 -29.33 -19.60
N LEU A 256 -23.04 -30.32 -18.94
CA LEU A 256 -22.80 -30.59 -17.51
C LEU A 256 -21.35 -31.00 -17.22
N ILE A 257 -20.73 -31.80 -18.10
CA ILE A 257 -19.33 -32.21 -17.98
C ILE A 257 -18.41 -31.02 -18.20
N VAL A 258 -18.65 -30.21 -19.24
CA VAL A 258 -17.89 -28.98 -19.49
C VAL A 258 -18.04 -28.02 -18.32
N ASP A 259 -19.21 -27.93 -17.70
CA ASP A 259 -19.45 -27.08 -16.52
C ASP A 259 -18.78 -27.62 -15.26
N VAL A 260 -18.80 -28.93 -15.02
CA VAL A 260 -18.01 -29.52 -13.94
C VAL A 260 -16.52 -29.25 -14.19
N MET A 261 -16.03 -29.38 -15.42
CA MET A 261 -14.65 -29.03 -15.77
C MET A 261 -14.37 -27.54 -15.57
N VAL A 262 -15.27 -26.63 -15.95
CA VAL A 262 -15.16 -25.18 -15.76
C VAL A 262 -15.22 -24.81 -14.27
N LEU A 263 -16.11 -25.42 -13.49
CA LEU A 263 -16.24 -25.21 -12.05
C LEU A 263 -15.03 -25.74 -11.29
N THR A 264 -14.52 -26.92 -11.66
CA THR A 264 -13.32 -27.52 -11.06
C THR A 264 -12.09 -26.71 -11.43
N SER A 265 -11.97 -26.26 -12.68
CA SER A 265 -10.89 -25.35 -13.10
C SER A 265 -11.01 -23.98 -12.45
N LEU A 266 -12.22 -23.45 -12.20
CA LEU A 266 -12.47 -22.24 -11.41
C LEU A 266 -12.12 -22.42 -9.92
N ILE A 267 -12.35 -23.59 -9.32
CA ILE A 267 -11.96 -23.91 -7.94
C ILE A 267 -10.43 -23.97 -7.83
N ILE A 268 -9.78 -24.68 -8.75
CA ILE A 268 -8.32 -24.74 -8.85
C ILE A 268 -7.74 -23.34 -9.12
N TYR A 269 -8.39 -22.55 -9.99
CA TYR A 269 -8.02 -21.15 -10.24
C TYR A 269 -8.26 -20.25 -9.03
N ASN A 270 -9.28 -20.50 -8.20
CA ASN A 270 -9.56 -19.67 -7.03
C ASN A 270 -8.45 -19.75 -5.98
N ASN A 271 -7.88 -20.93 -5.79
CA ASN A 271 -6.69 -21.11 -4.94
C ASN A 271 -5.44 -20.44 -5.55
N ALA A 272 -5.38 -20.35 -6.89
CA ALA A 272 -4.35 -19.56 -7.58
C ALA A 272 -4.59 -18.04 -7.52
N PHE A 273 -5.84 -17.59 -7.29
CA PHE A 273 -6.23 -16.20 -7.17
C PHE A 273 -6.30 -15.70 -5.72
N GLU A 274 -6.13 -16.55 -4.70
CA GLU A 274 -6.09 -16.06 -3.32
C GLU A 274 -5.00 -14.98 -3.18
N TYR A 275 -3.90 -15.14 -3.92
CA TYR A 275 -2.78 -14.21 -3.98
C TYR A 275 -2.40 -13.90 -5.43
N LYS A 276 -2.58 -12.65 -5.86
CA LYS A 276 -2.12 -12.15 -7.15
C LYS A 276 -0.69 -11.65 -7.03
N LYS A 277 0.24 -12.14 -7.86
CA LYS A 277 1.58 -11.55 -7.97
C LYS A 277 1.47 -10.12 -8.50
N ILE A 278 1.96 -9.16 -7.73
CA ILE A 278 1.94 -7.72 -8.07
C ILE A 278 3.33 -7.18 -8.40
N GLY A 279 4.38 -7.94 -8.11
CA GLY A 279 5.74 -7.52 -8.40
C GLY A 279 6.78 -8.60 -8.12
N SER A 280 7.98 -8.33 -8.60
CA SER A 280 9.19 -9.04 -8.20
C SER A 280 10.38 -8.13 -8.40
N SER A 281 11.35 -8.22 -7.50
CA SER A 281 12.57 -7.43 -7.55
C SER A 281 13.75 -8.32 -7.22
N LYS A 282 14.91 -8.01 -7.80
CA LYS A 282 16.17 -8.70 -7.57
C LYS A 282 17.29 -7.67 -7.50
N TYR A 283 18.01 -7.67 -6.39
CA TYR A 283 19.25 -6.92 -6.22
C TYR A 283 20.35 -7.93 -5.92
N ALA A 284 21.46 -7.90 -6.65
CA ALA A 284 22.51 -8.92 -6.60
C ALA A 284 23.89 -8.32 -6.82
N ASN A 285 24.92 -9.11 -6.49
CA ASN A 285 26.34 -8.70 -6.59
C ASN A 285 26.62 -7.42 -5.80
N ILE A 286 26.00 -7.31 -4.62
CA ILE A 286 26.20 -6.19 -3.74
C ILE A 286 27.37 -6.50 -2.81
N HIS A 287 28.33 -5.58 -2.76
CA HIS A 287 29.49 -5.65 -1.88
C HIS A 287 29.49 -4.46 -0.92
N TYR A 288 29.98 -4.71 0.30
CA TYR A 288 30.11 -3.71 1.36
C TYR A 288 31.37 -4.01 2.16
N ASP A 289 32.16 -2.99 2.50
CA ASP A 289 33.28 -3.10 3.44
C ASP A 289 33.49 -1.74 4.10
N ASN A 290 33.09 -1.64 5.37
CA ASN A 290 33.14 -0.37 6.11
C ASN A 290 34.56 0.15 6.36
N ARG A 291 35.58 -0.70 6.18
CA ARG A 291 37.00 -0.33 6.33
C ARG A 291 37.71 -0.14 4.99
N SER A 292 37.01 -0.29 3.88
CA SER A 292 37.60 -0.09 2.55
C SER A 292 37.93 1.39 2.30
N ASN A 293 39.09 1.63 1.70
CA ASN A 293 39.42 2.96 1.17
C ASN A 293 38.62 3.29 -0.11
N ASP A 294 38.01 2.29 -0.76
CA ASP A 294 37.07 2.54 -1.86
C ASP A 294 35.72 2.98 -1.27
N ARG A 295 35.41 4.26 -1.47
CA ARG A 295 34.14 4.87 -1.07
C ARG A 295 32.92 4.08 -1.59
N LYS A 296 32.99 3.50 -2.79
CA LYS A 296 31.91 2.67 -3.33
C LYS A 296 31.72 1.36 -2.60
N LEU A 297 32.73 0.84 -1.88
CA LEU A 297 32.57 -0.34 -1.04
C LEU A 297 32.15 0.03 0.38
N ALA A 298 32.65 1.16 0.91
CA ALA A 298 32.34 1.60 2.27
C ALA A 298 30.95 2.22 2.44
N GLU A 299 30.36 2.78 1.39
CA GLU A 299 29.04 3.40 1.47
C GLU A 299 27.92 2.36 1.69
N VAL A 300 26.97 2.71 2.56
CA VAL A 300 25.72 1.95 2.77
C VAL A 300 24.94 1.84 1.47
N LYS A 301 24.40 0.65 1.19
CA LYS A 301 23.57 0.41 0.00
C LYS A 301 22.11 0.55 0.35
N LYS A 302 21.35 1.22 -0.52
CA LYS A 302 19.93 1.49 -0.32
C LYS A 302 19.13 1.18 -1.56
N TYR A 303 17.98 0.56 -1.35
CA TYR A 303 17.00 0.28 -2.37
C TYR A 303 15.61 0.54 -1.80
N GLN A 304 14.66 0.87 -2.67
CA GLN A 304 13.28 1.11 -2.27
C GLN A 304 12.35 0.19 -3.06
N GLU A 305 11.27 -0.23 -2.42
CA GLU A 305 10.15 -0.92 -3.04
C GLU A 305 8.88 -0.13 -2.75
N SER A 306 8.27 0.40 -3.80
CA SER A 306 7.08 1.22 -3.68
C SER A 306 5.79 0.41 -3.54
N ARG A 307 5.84 -0.91 -3.78
CA ARG A 307 4.67 -1.79 -3.76
C ARG A 307 4.51 -2.48 -2.41
N ARG A 308 3.30 -2.40 -1.85
CA ARG A 308 2.88 -3.12 -0.64
C ARG A 308 2.34 -4.51 -1.01
N SER A 309 2.78 -5.55 -0.30
CA SER A 309 2.29 -6.92 -0.45
C SER A 309 1.65 -7.45 0.84
N ASP A 310 0.70 -8.38 0.68
CA ASP A 310 0.06 -9.15 1.76
C ASP A 310 0.78 -10.48 2.03
N ALA A 311 1.52 -10.99 1.04
CA ALA A 311 2.36 -12.18 1.17
C ALA A 311 3.59 -12.06 0.27
N MET A 312 4.65 -12.81 0.58
CA MET A 312 5.92 -12.70 -0.14
C MET A 312 6.68 -14.02 -0.22
N ASP A 313 7.28 -14.28 -1.38
CA ASP A 313 8.40 -15.23 -1.49
C ASP A 313 9.69 -14.41 -1.46
N MET A 314 10.62 -14.71 -0.56
CA MET A 314 11.90 -14.03 -0.40
C MET A 314 13.06 -15.02 -0.34
N ARG A 315 14.17 -14.65 -0.96
CA ARG A 315 15.48 -15.27 -0.73
C ARG A 315 16.53 -14.20 -0.54
N VAL A 316 17.28 -14.28 0.55
CA VAL A 316 18.45 -13.45 0.82
C VAL A 316 19.65 -14.38 0.96
N LYS A 317 20.74 -14.10 0.26
CA LYS A 317 21.98 -14.86 0.38
C LYS A 317 23.18 -13.92 0.31
N PHE A 318 24.19 -14.16 1.13
CA PHE A 318 25.42 -13.40 1.12
C PHE A 318 26.52 -14.14 1.89
N LYS A 319 27.75 -13.66 1.74
CA LYS A 319 28.85 -13.98 2.64
C LYS A 319 29.17 -12.77 3.49
N MET A 320 29.49 -12.98 4.76
CA MET A 320 29.88 -11.92 5.68
C MET A 320 31.15 -12.27 6.43
N LYS A 321 31.93 -11.25 6.78
CA LYS A 321 33.08 -11.33 7.67
C LYS A 321 33.01 -10.16 8.65
N ALA A 322 32.77 -10.43 9.92
CA ALA A 322 32.69 -9.39 10.94
C ALA A 322 34.09 -9.12 11.53
N TYR A 323 34.43 -7.86 11.74
CA TYR A 323 35.70 -7.47 12.35
C TYR A 323 35.61 -7.26 13.86
N SER A 324 34.47 -6.73 14.33
CA SER A 324 34.18 -6.53 15.74
C SER A 324 32.67 -6.50 15.97
N VAL A 325 32.26 -6.41 17.24
CA VAL A 325 30.85 -6.25 17.62
C VAL A 325 30.68 -5.06 18.57
N SER A 326 29.69 -4.21 18.29
CA SER A 326 29.18 -3.21 19.21
C SER A 326 27.76 -3.57 19.64
N GLU A 327 27.04 -2.64 20.26
CA GLU A 327 25.66 -2.92 20.68
C GLU A 327 24.73 -2.87 19.45
N TRP A 328 24.45 -4.06 18.90
CA TRP A 328 23.53 -4.33 17.80
C TRP A 328 23.95 -3.76 16.44
N ASN A 329 25.05 -4.23 15.86
CA ASN A 329 25.44 -3.88 14.49
C ASN A 329 24.44 -4.41 13.47
N ASN A 330 23.81 -3.53 12.68
CA ASN A 330 22.84 -3.96 11.68
C ASN A 330 23.54 -4.30 10.36
N ILE A 331 23.38 -5.54 9.91
CA ILE A 331 23.96 -6.04 8.66
C ILE A 331 23.07 -5.65 7.47
N PHE A 332 21.77 -5.88 7.58
CA PHE A 332 20.78 -5.36 6.65
C PHE A 332 19.42 -5.20 7.33
N GLN A 333 18.56 -4.36 6.75
CA GLN A 333 17.19 -4.14 7.20
C GLN A 333 16.28 -3.85 6.00
N THR A 334 15.06 -4.38 5.99
CA THR A 334 14.10 -4.23 4.86
C THR A 334 12.93 -3.29 5.11
N ALA A 335 12.89 -2.62 6.26
CA ALA A 335 11.92 -1.55 6.52
C ALA A 335 12.50 -0.50 7.47
N PRO A 336 12.00 0.74 7.51
CA PRO A 336 12.51 1.81 8.39
C PRO A 336 12.53 1.47 9.89
N VAL A 337 11.60 0.62 10.33
CA VAL A 337 11.40 0.22 11.72
C VAL A 337 11.40 -1.31 11.86
N ASN A 338 11.10 -1.83 13.05
CA ASN A 338 11.03 -3.27 13.35
C ASN A 338 9.82 -3.99 12.71
N THR A 339 9.34 -3.53 11.55
CA THR A 339 8.23 -4.13 10.78
C THR A 339 8.73 -4.99 9.61
N GLY A 340 10.01 -4.87 9.26
CA GLY A 340 10.64 -5.66 8.19
C GLY A 340 11.48 -6.81 8.74
N ILE A 341 12.38 -7.29 7.90
CA ILE A 341 13.42 -8.23 8.27
C ILE A 341 14.68 -7.44 8.61
N ARG A 342 15.29 -7.76 9.75
CA ARG A 342 16.57 -7.20 10.17
C ARG A 342 17.52 -8.32 10.55
N MET A 343 18.75 -8.23 10.07
CA MET A 343 19.83 -9.04 10.62
C MET A 343 20.78 -8.16 11.42
N GLU A 344 21.09 -8.60 12.63
CA GLU A 344 21.98 -7.87 13.55
C GLU A 344 23.03 -8.80 14.18
N LEU A 345 24.19 -8.22 14.47
CA LEU A 345 25.25 -8.83 15.26
C LEU A 345 25.33 -8.10 16.60
N SER A 346 25.13 -8.83 17.69
CA SER A 346 25.05 -8.26 19.04
C SER A 346 26.03 -8.92 20.01
N LYS A 347 26.32 -8.30 21.16
CA LYS A 347 27.15 -8.91 22.20
C LYS A 347 26.46 -10.19 22.73
N PRO A 348 27.18 -11.30 22.97
CA PRO A 348 28.64 -11.43 22.97
C PRO A 348 29.28 -11.59 21.58
N SER A 349 28.56 -12.06 20.56
CA SER A 349 28.84 -12.04 19.11
C SER A 349 27.73 -12.83 18.41
N THR A 350 26.49 -12.64 18.84
CA THR A 350 25.33 -13.41 18.41
C THR A 350 24.81 -12.80 17.12
N LEU A 351 24.80 -13.60 16.05
CA LEU A 351 24.13 -13.23 14.81
C LEU A 351 22.65 -13.58 14.94
N SER A 352 21.75 -12.62 14.77
CA SER A 352 20.32 -12.83 14.94
C SER A 352 19.54 -12.27 13.75
N LEU A 353 18.48 -12.97 13.36
CA LEU A 353 17.48 -12.52 12.40
C LEU A 353 16.21 -12.13 13.15
N LEU A 354 15.75 -10.91 12.96
CA LEU A 354 14.48 -10.42 13.47
C LEU A 354 13.51 -10.28 12.30
N ILE A 355 12.32 -10.83 12.44
CA ILE A 355 11.23 -10.70 11.48
C ILE A 355 10.07 -10.01 12.19
N GLY A 356 9.84 -8.76 11.81
CA GLY A 356 8.79 -7.90 12.34
C GLY A 356 7.43 -8.13 11.71
N SER A 357 6.36 -7.78 12.43
CA SER A 357 5.01 -7.67 11.88
C SER A 357 4.71 -6.22 11.53
N ARG A 358 4.11 -5.97 10.37
CA ARG A 358 3.72 -4.62 9.93
C ARG A 358 2.68 -3.98 10.83
N ASP A 359 1.76 -4.78 11.37
CA ASP A 359 0.60 -4.32 12.14
C ASP A 359 0.78 -4.50 13.67
N SER A 360 1.95 -4.93 14.14
CA SER A 360 2.20 -5.04 15.59
C SER A 360 3.66 -4.81 15.94
N ALA A 361 3.92 -4.29 17.14
CA ALA A 361 5.29 -4.15 17.67
C ALA A 361 5.96 -5.50 18.01
N ILE A 362 5.38 -6.61 17.56
CA ILE A 362 5.86 -7.96 17.80
C ILE A 362 6.82 -8.31 16.67
N PHE A 363 8.02 -8.75 17.04
CA PHE A 363 8.96 -9.39 16.12
C PHE A 363 9.31 -10.78 16.65
N LYS A 364 9.65 -11.69 15.74
CA LYS A 364 10.28 -12.96 16.08
C LYS A 364 11.78 -12.85 15.86
N ALA A 365 12.55 -13.15 16.89
CA ALA A 365 14.00 -13.24 16.80
C ALA A 365 14.43 -14.69 16.69
N PHE A 366 15.42 -14.93 15.83
CA PHE A 366 16.07 -16.22 15.64
C PHE A 366 17.57 -15.98 15.80
N ASP A 367 18.19 -16.62 16.79
CA ASP A 367 19.64 -16.58 16.95
C ASP A 367 20.26 -17.65 16.04
N LEU A 368 21.10 -17.21 15.11
CA LEU A 368 21.76 -18.06 14.12
C LEU A 368 23.06 -18.64 14.67
N THR A 369 23.73 -17.91 15.55
CA THR A 369 24.95 -18.34 16.22
C THR A 369 24.86 -18.06 17.71
N LYS A 370 25.56 -18.84 18.53
CA LYS A 370 25.78 -18.49 19.95
C LYS A 370 26.92 -17.47 20.09
N ILE A 371 27.99 -17.67 19.33
CA ILE A 371 29.15 -16.80 19.20
C ILE A 371 29.62 -16.93 17.75
N LEU A 372 29.67 -15.83 17.01
CA LEU A 372 30.27 -15.71 15.69
C LEU A 372 31.79 -15.53 15.82
N THR A 373 32.57 -16.22 14.98
CA THR A 373 34.01 -16.00 14.91
C THR A 373 34.32 -14.74 14.09
N PHE A 374 35.17 -13.86 14.61
CA PHE A 374 35.59 -12.66 13.87
C PHE A 374 36.68 -12.97 12.85
N ASN A 375 36.73 -12.14 11.80
CA ASN A 375 37.69 -12.22 10.70
C ASN A 375 37.61 -13.49 9.85
N GLU A 376 36.55 -14.28 10.00
CA GLU A 376 36.24 -15.44 9.16
C GLU A 376 35.04 -15.18 8.26
N TRP A 377 35.07 -15.77 7.05
CA TRP A 377 33.96 -15.68 6.11
C TRP A 377 32.89 -16.72 6.46
N HIS A 378 31.69 -16.23 6.74
CA HIS A 378 30.50 -17.06 6.95
C HIS A 378 29.48 -16.83 5.85
N LYS A 379 28.79 -17.89 5.43
CA LYS A 379 27.71 -17.83 4.44
C LYS A 379 26.36 -17.84 5.15
N VAL A 380 25.49 -16.90 4.76
CA VAL A 380 24.13 -16.83 5.27
C VAL A 380 23.14 -16.93 4.12
N GLU A 381 22.12 -17.74 4.29
CA GLU A 381 21.02 -17.87 3.36
C GLU A 381 19.68 -17.95 4.09
N ILE A 382 18.71 -17.16 3.64
CA ILE A 382 17.38 -17.04 4.22
C ILE A 382 16.38 -17.28 3.10
N GLU A 383 15.48 -18.21 3.30
CA GLU A 383 14.33 -18.44 2.42
C GLU A 383 13.05 -18.22 3.23
N ILE A 384 12.17 -17.37 2.72
CA ILE A 384 10.81 -17.20 3.23
C ILE A 384 9.86 -17.47 2.08
N ARG A 385 8.91 -18.37 2.29
CA ARG A 385 7.87 -18.69 1.29
C ARG A 385 6.58 -17.96 1.65
N LYS A 386 5.72 -17.76 0.65
CA LYS A 386 4.42 -17.05 0.76
C LYS A 386 3.46 -17.63 1.81
N ASN A 387 3.66 -18.88 2.22
CA ASN A 387 2.93 -19.55 3.30
C ASN A 387 3.61 -19.39 4.66
N ASN A 388 4.55 -18.46 4.79
CA ASN A 388 5.33 -18.16 5.99
C ASN A 388 6.21 -19.33 6.46
N ASP A 389 6.64 -20.20 5.54
CA ASP A 389 7.71 -21.18 5.77
C ASP A 389 9.07 -20.47 5.72
N LEU A 390 9.77 -20.44 6.85
CA LEU A 390 11.09 -19.84 7.02
C LEU A 390 12.14 -20.94 7.11
N LYS A 391 13.17 -20.84 6.27
CA LYS A 391 14.40 -21.61 6.37
C LYS A 391 15.60 -20.68 6.45
N ILE A 392 16.50 -20.93 7.39
CA ILE A 392 17.77 -20.21 7.50
C ILE A 392 18.90 -21.21 7.48
N PHE A 393 19.89 -20.94 6.65
CA PHE A 393 21.13 -21.69 6.56
C PHE A 393 22.30 -20.80 6.98
N PHE A 394 23.16 -21.35 7.82
CA PHE A 394 24.42 -20.74 8.23
C PHE A 394 25.55 -21.70 7.89
N ASP A 395 26.52 -21.27 7.10
CA ASP A 395 27.60 -22.09 6.55
C ASP A 395 27.12 -23.38 5.84
N ASN A 396 26.00 -23.25 5.13
CA ASN A 396 25.26 -24.31 4.42
C ASN A 396 24.50 -25.31 5.31
N GLU A 397 24.56 -25.16 6.63
CA GLU A 397 23.79 -25.99 7.56
C GLU A 397 22.43 -25.35 7.86
N PRO A 398 21.30 -26.08 7.76
CA PRO A 398 19.98 -25.56 8.13
C PRO A 398 19.88 -25.41 9.65
N ILE A 399 19.81 -24.18 10.14
CA ILE A 399 19.74 -23.86 11.57
C ILE A 399 18.33 -23.48 12.03
N VAL A 400 17.46 -23.04 11.11
CA VAL A 400 16.05 -22.76 11.36
C VAL A 400 15.22 -23.34 10.22
N SER A 401 14.15 -24.05 10.57
CA SER A 401 13.12 -24.51 9.65
C SER A 401 11.77 -24.51 10.38
N THR A 402 10.96 -23.49 10.19
CA THR A 402 9.72 -23.31 10.96
C THR A 402 8.68 -22.47 10.22
N LEU A 403 7.43 -22.56 10.66
CA LEU A 403 6.36 -21.65 10.26
C LEU A 403 6.36 -20.42 11.16
N ILE A 404 6.60 -19.25 10.60
CA ILE A 404 6.67 -17.99 11.37
C ILE A 404 5.29 -17.45 11.77
N GLY A 405 4.18 -18.10 11.37
CA GLY A 405 2.81 -17.67 11.68
C GLY A 405 2.34 -16.50 10.80
N ASN A 406 1.29 -15.78 11.20
CA ASN A 406 0.76 -14.62 10.46
C ASN A 406 1.63 -13.38 10.69
N ILE A 407 2.83 -13.34 10.11
CA ILE A 407 3.71 -12.16 10.14
C ILE A 407 3.73 -11.57 8.72
N ASP A 408 3.09 -10.42 8.55
CA ASP A 408 3.17 -9.59 7.35
C ASP A 408 4.34 -8.64 7.51
N PHE A 409 5.52 -8.98 7.00
CA PHE A 409 6.72 -8.14 7.15
C PHE A 409 6.89 -7.19 5.96
N ASP A 410 7.57 -6.06 6.19
CA ASP A 410 7.76 -5.00 5.22
C ASP A 410 9.13 -5.08 4.49
N VAL A 411 9.13 -4.73 3.20
CA VAL A 411 10.31 -4.65 2.32
C VAL A 411 10.47 -3.28 1.63
N SER A 412 9.70 -2.29 2.07
CA SER A 412 9.60 -0.97 1.45
C SER A 412 10.93 -0.23 1.31
N ASP A 413 11.84 -0.45 2.25
CA ASP A 413 13.15 0.19 2.26
C ASP A 413 14.23 -0.82 2.64
N ILE A 414 15.18 -1.11 1.74
CA ILE A 414 16.27 -2.07 1.97
C ILE A 414 17.56 -1.29 2.20
N ALA A 415 18.15 -1.45 3.38
CA ALA A 415 19.48 -0.94 3.73
C ALA A 415 20.45 -2.10 3.98
N ILE A 416 21.68 -1.99 3.47
CA ILE A 416 22.75 -2.98 3.64
C ILE A 416 24.01 -2.27 4.17
N GLY A 417 24.64 -2.86 5.18
CA GLY A 417 25.74 -2.29 5.96
C GLY A 417 25.30 -1.43 7.16
N THR A 418 23.99 -1.27 7.36
CA THR A 418 23.40 -0.58 8.53
C THR A 418 21.88 -0.82 8.58
N GLY A 419 21.21 -0.23 9.57
CA GLY A 419 19.76 0.00 9.57
C GLY A 419 19.41 1.47 9.36
N PHE A 420 18.12 1.80 9.39
CA PHE A 420 17.65 3.13 8.97
C PHE A 420 18.03 4.29 9.88
N SER A 421 18.25 4.04 11.18
CA SER A 421 18.77 5.06 12.10
C SER A 421 20.18 5.51 11.77
N ARG A 422 20.93 4.74 10.96
CA ARG A 422 22.36 4.94 10.63
C ARG A 422 23.28 5.06 11.84
N MET A 423 22.81 4.78 13.06
CA MET A 423 23.64 4.83 14.26
C MET A 423 24.34 3.49 14.55
N ARG A 424 23.90 2.41 13.89
CA ARG A 424 24.31 1.03 14.15
C ARG A 424 24.88 0.39 12.89
N HIS A 425 26.04 0.88 12.44
CA HIS A 425 26.73 0.36 11.26
C HIS A 425 27.26 -1.05 11.48
N PHE A 426 27.34 -1.85 10.43
CA PHE A 426 28.04 -3.12 10.45
C PHE A 426 29.55 -2.89 10.35
N ASP A 427 30.31 -3.43 11.30
CA ASP A 427 31.78 -3.44 11.23
C ASP A 427 32.27 -4.76 10.63
N GLY A 428 32.36 -4.79 9.31
CA GLY A 428 32.66 -5.99 8.55
C GLY A 428 32.53 -5.83 7.04
N GLU A 429 32.76 -6.94 6.36
CA GLU A 429 32.62 -7.08 4.91
C GLU A 429 31.38 -7.93 4.56
N LEU A 430 30.71 -7.58 3.47
CA LEU A 430 29.69 -8.38 2.79
C LEU A 430 30.11 -8.61 1.34
N SER A 431 30.04 -9.85 0.90
CA SER A 431 30.29 -10.24 -0.49
C SER A 431 29.08 -10.97 -1.07
N ASP A 432 28.86 -10.74 -2.37
CA ASP A 432 27.85 -11.43 -3.18
C ASP A 432 26.44 -11.33 -2.58
N PHE A 433 26.13 -10.19 -1.95
CA PHE A 433 24.82 -10.01 -1.34
C PHE A 433 23.75 -9.95 -2.44
N GLU A 434 22.78 -10.85 -2.32
CA GLU A 434 21.63 -10.96 -3.19
C GLU A 434 20.36 -11.05 -2.35
N ILE A 435 19.39 -10.22 -2.72
CA ILE A 435 18.02 -10.28 -2.22
C ILE A 435 17.09 -10.36 -3.43
N LYS A 436 16.27 -11.41 -3.46
CA LYS A 436 15.22 -11.63 -4.44
C LYS A 436 13.91 -11.78 -3.72
N TYR A 437 12.87 -11.10 -4.20
CA TYR A 437 11.53 -11.32 -3.67
C TYR A 437 10.44 -11.20 -4.73
N GLU A 438 9.31 -11.84 -4.46
CA GLU A 438 8.07 -11.78 -5.23
C GLU A 438 6.94 -11.34 -4.31
N LEU A 439 6.25 -10.28 -4.71
CA LEU A 439 5.20 -9.61 -3.95
C LEU A 439 3.84 -10.12 -4.38
N PHE A 440 2.99 -10.45 -3.42
CA PHE A 440 1.63 -10.92 -3.66
C PHE A 440 0.60 -10.08 -2.92
N GLN A 441 -0.55 -9.85 -3.54
CA GLN A 441 -1.71 -9.16 -2.96
C GLN A 441 -2.89 -10.13 -2.87
N LYS A 442 -3.58 -10.15 -1.74
CA LYS A 442 -4.75 -10.98 -1.52
C LYS A 442 -5.90 -10.50 -2.39
N ALA A 443 -6.61 -11.40 -3.06
CA ALA A 443 -7.80 -11.01 -3.80
C ALA A 443 -8.87 -10.44 -2.85
N GLY A 444 -9.41 -9.27 -3.20
CA GLY A 444 -10.42 -8.60 -2.38
C GLY A 444 -11.68 -9.46 -2.20
N ILE A 445 -12.32 -9.34 -1.02
CA ILE A 445 -13.56 -10.06 -0.67
C ILE A 445 -14.65 -9.86 -1.73
N SER A 446 -14.70 -8.68 -2.37
CA SER A 446 -15.61 -8.39 -3.47
C SER A 446 -15.40 -9.28 -4.70
N THR A 447 -14.15 -9.65 -5.01
CA THR A 447 -13.82 -10.57 -6.12
C THR A 447 -14.28 -11.98 -5.77
N ILE A 448 -14.03 -12.41 -4.54
CA ILE A 448 -14.49 -13.72 -4.02
C ILE A 448 -16.02 -13.79 -4.00
N PHE A 449 -16.68 -12.72 -3.56
CA PHE A 449 -18.14 -12.61 -3.53
C PHE A 449 -18.72 -12.57 -4.93
N LEU A 450 -18.13 -11.83 -5.88
CA LEU A 450 -18.56 -11.77 -7.28
C LEU A 450 -18.45 -13.14 -7.94
N LEU A 451 -17.33 -13.85 -7.74
CA LEU A 451 -17.14 -15.21 -8.23
C LEU A 451 -18.16 -16.17 -7.59
N SER A 452 -18.48 -16.00 -6.30
CA SER A 452 -19.48 -16.83 -5.60
C SER A 452 -20.90 -16.54 -6.07
N ALA A 453 -21.25 -15.28 -6.32
CA ALA A 453 -22.54 -14.89 -6.89
C ALA A 453 -22.70 -15.42 -8.32
N LEU A 454 -21.63 -15.34 -9.14
CA LEU A 454 -21.62 -15.91 -10.48
C LEU A 454 -21.82 -17.44 -10.44
N ARG A 455 -21.17 -18.13 -9.49
CA ARG A 455 -21.38 -19.58 -9.25
C ARG A 455 -22.84 -19.89 -8.92
N MET A 456 -23.44 -19.15 -7.99
CA MET A 456 -24.85 -19.36 -7.60
C MET A 456 -25.80 -19.11 -8.78
N LEU A 457 -25.52 -18.12 -9.61
CA LEU A 457 -26.34 -17.78 -10.77
C LEU A 457 -26.26 -18.86 -11.87
N VAL A 458 -25.07 -19.42 -12.10
CA VAL A 458 -24.88 -20.57 -13.01
C VAL A 458 -25.60 -21.81 -12.48
N ILE A 459 -25.43 -22.17 -11.20
CA ILE A 459 -26.11 -23.31 -10.59
C ILE A 459 -27.63 -23.15 -10.69
N PHE A 460 -28.15 -21.98 -10.35
CA PHE A 460 -29.57 -21.67 -10.42
C PHE A 460 -30.12 -21.78 -11.85
N PHE A 461 -29.39 -21.24 -12.83
CA PHE A 461 -29.74 -21.34 -14.24
C PHE A 461 -29.91 -22.80 -14.69
N PHE A 462 -29.01 -23.68 -14.28
CA PHE A 462 -29.05 -25.10 -14.67
C PHE A 462 -30.05 -25.95 -13.91
N ILE A 463 -30.29 -25.68 -12.62
CA ILE A 463 -31.42 -26.30 -11.87
C ILE A 463 -32.73 -25.99 -12.59
N THR A 464 -32.90 -24.74 -13.04
CA THR A 464 -34.11 -24.28 -13.72
C THR A 464 -34.29 -24.98 -15.07
N ILE A 465 -33.22 -25.11 -15.87
CA ILE A 465 -33.25 -25.88 -17.13
C ILE A 465 -33.55 -27.36 -16.88
N SER A 466 -32.86 -27.99 -15.94
CA SER A 466 -32.99 -29.42 -15.64
C SER A 466 -34.39 -29.75 -15.14
N TYR A 467 -34.93 -28.94 -14.24
CA TYR A 467 -36.31 -29.03 -13.77
C TYR A 467 -37.31 -28.93 -14.95
N HIS A 468 -37.11 -27.98 -15.86
CA HIS A 468 -37.96 -27.87 -17.04
C HIS A 468 -37.86 -29.06 -18.00
N VAL A 469 -36.67 -29.64 -18.17
CA VAL A 469 -36.49 -30.84 -18.98
C VAL A 469 -37.19 -32.05 -18.34
N ILE A 470 -37.02 -32.26 -17.03
CA ILE A 470 -37.62 -33.38 -16.29
C ILE A 470 -39.15 -33.27 -16.29
N VAL A 471 -39.70 -32.11 -15.91
CA VAL A 471 -41.15 -31.88 -15.88
C VAL A 471 -41.77 -32.01 -17.27
N SER A 472 -41.06 -31.63 -18.34
CA SER A 472 -41.54 -31.83 -19.71
C SER A 472 -41.47 -33.26 -20.24
N ASN A 473 -40.91 -34.19 -19.46
CA ASN A 473 -40.74 -35.61 -19.79
C ASN A 473 -41.49 -36.57 -18.84
N LEU A 474 -42.19 -36.05 -17.82
CA LEU A 474 -43.10 -36.88 -17.02
C LEU A 474 -44.30 -37.29 -17.90
N PRO A 475 -44.75 -38.56 -17.86
CA PRO A 475 -46.01 -38.95 -18.48
C PRO A 475 -47.16 -38.19 -17.80
N ASP A 476 -48.16 -37.77 -18.57
CA ASP A 476 -49.40 -37.16 -18.05
C ASP A 476 -50.11 -38.08 -17.05
#